data_AF-A0A7C4A8W5-F1
#
_entry.id   AF-A0A7C4A8W5-F1
#
_cell.length_a   1.000
_cell.length_b   1.000
_cell.length_c   1.000
_cell.angle_alpha   90.00
_cell.angle_beta   90.00
_cell.angle_gamma   90.00
#
_symmetry.space_group_name_H-M   'P 1'
#
loop_
_entity.id
_entity.type
_entity.pdbx_description
1 polymer ?
#
loop_
_entity_poly.entity_id
_entity_poly.type
_entity_poly.pdbx_seq_one_letter_code
_entity_poly.pdbx_strand_id
1 'polypeptide(L)'
;MVFRIQPPTLLTASPRRGWLLVIWGGLASALVMMGLSRAADTAAGTTESQRPAASTNAALVTVAFDLQRPLDREVVLRHDGERLTGALRNERLTLRTPYAALTFPADRLAGIELGGPAGELDVVLTVNQNRFSGFLEDAYFVCQLAPGEQRTVRREDASKVIFRRHDNELDGLPRGQFILLRNGDFFTGNVLGGPFRLIT
;
A
#
# COMPACT_ATOMS: atom_id res chain seq x y z
N MET A 1 -2.84 -1.13 11.24
CA MET A 1 -3.17 0.31 11.20
C MET A 1 -4.59 0.46 10.66
N VAL A 2 -5.52 1.01 11.45
CA VAL A 2 -6.93 1.17 11.06
C VAL A 2 -7.13 2.64 10.73
N PHE A 3 -7.48 2.93 9.47
CA PHE A 3 -7.75 4.30 9.04
C PHE A 3 -9.22 4.63 9.28
N ARG A 4 -9.50 5.71 10.01
CA ARG A 4 -10.82 6.34 10.07
C ARG A 4 -10.81 7.50 9.08
N ILE A 5 -11.45 7.32 7.94
CA ILE A 5 -11.73 8.41 7.00
C ILE A 5 -13.09 8.98 7.43
N GLN A 6 -13.11 10.23 7.90
CA GLN A 6 -14.38 10.94 8.11
C GLN A 6 -14.92 11.40 6.75
N PRO A 7 -16.17 11.06 6.39
CA PRO A 7 -16.76 11.55 5.16
C PRO A 7 -17.04 13.06 5.26
N PRO A 8 -16.94 13.82 4.15
CA PRO A 8 -17.36 15.21 4.13
C PRO A 8 -18.88 15.31 4.38
N THR A 9 -19.29 16.30 5.17
CA THR A 9 -20.68 16.62 5.46
C THR A 9 -21.39 17.00 4.16
N LEU A 10 -22.22 16.10 3.62
CA LEU A 10 -23.02 16.36 2.43
C LEU A 10 -24.30 17.10 2.84
N LEU A 11 -24.44 18.33 2.33
CA LEU A 11 -25.70 19.07 2.29
C LEU A 11 -26.74 18.26 1.50
N THR A 12 -27.93 18.16 2.09
CA THR A 12 -29.08 17.41 1.63
C THR A 12 -29.63 17.95 0.29
N ALA A 13 -29.76 17.07 -0.70
CA ALA A 13 -30.57 17.32 -1.89
C ALA A 13 -31.46 16.09 -2.21
N SER A 14 -32.74 16.38 -2.42
CA SER A 14 -33.94 15.53 -2.51
C SER A 14 -33.97 14.57 -3.73
N PRO A 15 -34.72 13.44 -3.68
CA PRO A 15 -34.64 12.38 -4.69
C PRO A 15 -35.61 12.58 -5.86
N ARG A 16 -35.18 12.20 -7.07
CA ARG A 16 -36.10 11.93 -8.20
C ARG A 16 -35.85 10.53 -8.78
N ARG A 17 -36.98 9.82 -8.93
CA ARG A 17 -37.21 8.45 -9.41
C ARG A 17 -36.75 8.23 -10.86
N GLY A 18 -36.29 7.01 -11.16
CA GLY A 18 -36.07 6.48 -12.52
C GLY A 18 -35.84 4.96 -12.47
N TRP A 19 -36.43 4.21 -13.41
CA TRP A 19 -36.74 2.77 -13.34
C TRP A 19 -35.70 1.84 -14.01
N LEU A 20 -35.77 0.55 -13.61
CA LEU A 20 -35.51 -0.75 -14.30
C LEU A 20 -34.46 -0.87 -15.43
N LEU A 21 -33.63 -1.93 -15.37
CA LEU A 21 -33.80 -3.19 -16.15
C LEU A 21 -32.69 -4.20 -15.76
N VAL A 22 -33.07 -5.43 -15.36
CA VAL A 22 -32.18 -6.58 -15.17
C VAL A 22 -32.53 -7.61 -16.24
N ILE A 23 -31.53 -8.09 -17.00
CA ILE A 23 -31.73 -9.15 -17.99
C ILE A 23 -30.95 -10.39 -17.52
N TRP A 24 -31.70 -11.46 -17.24
CA TRP A 24 -31.23 -12.84 -17.14
C TRP A 24 -31.30 -13.48 -18.53
N GLY A 25 -30.21 -14.11 -18.97
CA GLY A 25 -30.18 -14.93 -20.18
C GLY A 25 -29.78 -16.35 -19.83
N GLY A 26 -30.73 -17.29 -19.97
CA GLY A 26 -30.50 -18.72 -19.84
C GLY A 26 -30.62 -19.45 -21.18
N LEU A 27 -30.05 -20.65 -21.18
CA LEU A 27 -30.37 -21.85 -21.98
C LEU A 27 -30.04 -21.88 -23.49
N ALA A 28 -29.26 -22.89 -23.86
CA ALA A 28 -29.53 -23.71 -25.04
C ALA A 28 -29.14 -25.17 -24.75
N SER A 29 -30.12 -26.05 -24.89
CA SER A 29 -30.03 -27.52 -24.87
C SER A 29 -29.69 -28.05 -26.27
N ALA A 30 -29.02 -29.20 -26.36
CA ALA A 30 -29.28 -30.16 -27.44
C ALA A 30 -28.89 -31.60 -27.03
N LEU A 31 -29.80 -32.50 -27.34
CA LEU A 31 -29.91 -33.94 -27.07
C LEU A 31 -29.26 -34.74 -28.22
N VAL A 32 -28.81 -35.99 -27.99
CA VAL A 32 -29.21 -37.23 -28.73
C VAL A 32 -28.28 -38.43 -28.41
N MET A 33 -28.88 -39.40 -27.71
CA MET A 33 -28.85 -40.87 -27.83
C MET A 33 -27.71 -41.63 -28.56
N MET A 34 -27.11 -42.58 -27.84
CA MET A 34 -27.27 -44.06 -27.96
C MET A 34 -25.93 -44.83 -27.98
N GLY A 35 -25.78 -45.81 -27.08
CA GLY A 35 -24.73 -46.85 -27.20
C GLY A 35 -24.30 -47.47 -25.86
N LEU A 36 -24.79 -48.69 -25.58
CA LEU A 36 -24.40 -49.56 -24.47
C LEU A 36 -22.88 -49.86 -24.43
N SER A 37 -22.28 -49.90 -23.23
CA SER A 37 -21.62 -51.12 -22.72
C SER A 37 -21.21 -50.99 -21.24
N ARG A 38 -21.27 -52.14 -20.55
CA ARG A 38 -20.93 -52.44 -19.15
C ARG A 38 -19.42 -52.34 -18.90
N ALA A 39 -19.03 -51.88 -17.70
CA ALA A 39 -18.24 -52.63 -16.70
C ALA A 39 -17.35 -51.72 -15.82
N ALA A 40 -17.14 -52.23 -14.60
CA ALA A 40 -16.11 -51.90 -13.62
C ALA A 40 -16.40 -50.77 -12.60
N ASP A 41 -16.63 -51.26 -11.37
CA ASP A 41 -16.23 -50.67 -10.09
C ASP A 41 -15.07 -49.68 -10.18
N THR A 42 -15.15 -48.56 -9.48
CA THR A 42 -14.15 -48.09 -8.50
C THR A 42 -14.70 -46.88 -7.75
N ALA A 43 -14.50 -46.89 -6.43
CA ALA A 43 -14.92 -45.91 -5.45
C ALA A 43 -14.71 -44.44 -5.86
N ALA A 44 -15.80 -43.67 -5.93
CA ALA A 44 -15.76 -42.22 -5.99
C ALA A 44 -15.64 -41.67 -4.57
N GLY A 45 -14.40 -41.58 -4.09
CA GLY A 45 -14.06 -40.66 -3.01
C GLY A 45 -14.26 -39.23 -3.49
N THR A 46 -15.13 -38.49 -2.82
CA THR A 46 -15.33 -37.06 -3.00
C THR A 46 -14.05 -36.33 -2.63
N THR A 47 -13.17 -36.10 -3.60
CA THR A 47 -12.06 -35.16 -3.47
C THR A 47 -12.66 -33.77 -3.47
N GLU A 48 -13.03 -33.30 -2.28
CA GLU A 48 -13.37 -31.91 -2.02
C GLU A 48 -12.18 -31.07 -2.50
N SER A 49 -12.43 -30.35 -3.58
CA SER A 49 -11.50 -29.46 -4.25
C SER A 49 -10.96 -28.46 -3.22
N GLN A 50 -9.78 -28.77 -2.68
CA GLN A 50 -8.95 -27.81 -1.95
C GLN A 50 -8.69 -26.65 -2.89
N ARG A 51 -9.53 -25.62 -2.77
CA ARG A 51 -9.25 -24.26 -3.19
C ARG A 51 -7.87 -23.94 -2.62
N PRO A 52 -6.83 -23.71 -3.44
CA PRO A 52 -5.56 -23.32 -2.88
C PRO A 52 -5.81 -22.02 -2.13
N ALA A 53 -5.63 -22.05 -0.81
CA ALA A 53 -5.49 -20.83 -0.03
C ALA A 53 -4.38 -20.06 -0.73
N ALA A 54 -4.73 -18.95 -1.38
CA ALA A 54 -3.75 -18.05 -1.92
C ALA A 54 -2.96 -17.50 -0.72
N SER A 55 -1.91 -18.22 -0.32
CA SER A 55 -0.79 -17.62 0.38
C SER A 55 -0.12 -16.72 -0.64
N THR A 56 -0.73 -15.56 -0.89
CA THR A 56 -0.03 -14.45 -1.50
C THR A 56 1.08 -14.13 -0.51
N ASN A 57 2.24 -14.73 -0.74
CA ASN A 57 3.51 -14.32 -0.16
C ASN A 57 3.61 -12.84 -0.51
N ALA A 58 3.24 -11.98 0.43
CA ALA A 58 3.38 -10.54 0.29
C ALA A 58 4.87 -10.31 0.09
N ALA A 59 5.26 -10.03 -1.15
CA ALA A 59 6.66 -9.87 -1.50
C ALA A 59 7.20 -8.63 -0.76
N LEU A 60 8.28 -8.83 -0.01
CA LEU A 60 8.99 -7.74 0.65
C LEU A 60 9.40 -6.71 -0.38
N VAL A 61 9.26 -5.43 -0.05
CA VAL A 61 9.74 -4.35 -0.90
C VAL A 61 11.27 -4.38 -0.89
N THR A 62 11.88 -4.77 -2.01
CA THR A 62 13.33 -4.85 -2.14
C THR A 62 13.95 -3.57 -2.70
N VAL A 63 13.17 -2.81 -3.48
CA VAL A 63 13.58 -1.56 -4.13
C VAL A 63 12.60 -0.45 -3.74
N ALA A 64 13.12 0.73 -3.39
CA ALA A 64 12.34 1.94 -3.14
C ALA A 64 12.95 3.09 -3.95
N PHE A 65 12.15 3.75 -4.79
CA PHE A 65 12.58 4.89 -5.63
C PHE A 65 13.90 4.64 -6.36
N ASP A 66 13.98 3.50 -7.06
CA ASP A 66 15.13 3.06 -7.87
C ASP A 66 16.38 2.61 -7.10
N LEU A 67 16.29 2.55 -5.77
CA LEU A 67 17.40 2.13 -4.91
C LEU A 67 17.08 0.82 -4.20
N GLN A 68 18.04 -0.10 -4.22
CA GLN A 68 17.97 -1.31 -3.42
C GLN A 68 17.93 -0.95 -1.94
N ARG A 69 16.93 -1.46 -1.23
CA ARG A 69 16.84 -1.30 0.22
C ARG A 69 17.99 -2.05 0.90
N PRO A 70 18.82 -1.35 1.70
CA PRO A 70 19.94 -1.96 2.43
C PRO A 70 19.44 -2.93 3.51
N LEU A 71 20.29 -3.87 3.92
CA LEU A 71 19.97 -4.83 4.99
C LEU A 71 20.52 -4.41 6.36
N ASP A 72 21.55 -3.55 6.35
CA ASP A 72 22.36 -3.19 7.49
C ASP A 72 21.93 -1.86 8.10
N ARG A 73 21.87 -0.78 7.31
CA ARG A 73 21.65 0.59 7.78
C ARG A 73 20.84 1.41 6.80
N GLU A 74 20.09 2.37 7.32
CA GLU A 74 19.34 3.32 6.52
C GLU A 74 20.29 4.25 5.73
N VAL A 75 19.77 4.80 4.64
CA VAL A 75 20.52 5.65 3.71
C VAL A 75 19.76 6.93 3.48
N VAL A 76 20.42 8.06 3.64
CA VAL A 76 19.93 9.38 3.23
C VAL A 76 20.79 9.86 2.08
N LEU A 77 20.17 10.06 0.92
CA LEU A 77 20.78 10.74 -0.22
C LEU A 77 20.44 12.21 -0.14
N ARG A 78 21.44 13.05 -0.36
CA ARG A 78 21.30 14.50 -0.46
C ARG A 78 21.13 14.93 -1.91
N HIS A 79 20.64 16.14 -2.14
CA HIS A 79 20.53 16.69 -3.50
C HIS A 79 21.88 16.93 -4.18
N ASP A 80 22.96 17.09 -3.41
CA ASP A 80 24.34 17.20 -3.90
C ASP A 80 24.94 15.83 -4.30
N GLY A 81 24.19 14.73 -4.13
CA GLY A 81 24.63 13.37 -4.40
C GLY A 81 25.41 12.71 -3.24
N GLU A 82 25.67 13.43 -2.14
CA GLU A 82 26.28 12.83 -0.95
C GLU A 82 25.34 11.75 -0.38
N ARG A 83 25.94 10.60 -0.04
CA ARG A 83 25.25 9.48 0.57
C ARG A 83 25.67 9.33 2.02
N LEU A 84 24.72 9.53 2.93
CA LEU A 84 24.89 9.30 4.36
C LEU A 84 24.27 7.95 4.74
N THR A 85 25.10 7.05 5.25
CA THR A 85 24.65 5.72 5.69
C THR A 85 24.76 5.64 7.21
N GLY A 86 23.65 5.41 7.90
CA GLY A 86 23.60 5.48 9.35
C GLY A 86 22.23 5.10 9.90
N ALA A 87 22.14 4.93 11.22
CA ALA A 87 20.87 4.64 11.87
C ALA A 87 19.99 5.90 11.91
N LEU A 88 18.83 5.88 11.26
CA LEU A 88 17.89 6.99 11.36
C LEU A 88 17.21 6.97 12.73
N ARG A 89 17.29 8.09 13.46
CA ARG A 89 16.75 8.22 14.82
C ARG A 89 15.31 8.76 14.88
N ASN A 90 14.76 9.20 13.75
CA ASN A 90 13.35 9.58 13.65
C ASN A 90 12.47 8.33 13.82
N GLU A 91 11.74 8.23 14.93
CA GLU A 91 10.86 7.09 15.18
C GLU A 91 9.55 7.16 14.39
N ARG A 92 9.09 8.38 14.10
CA ARG A 92 7.86 8.66 13.39
C ARG A 92 8.08 9.82 12.44
N LEU A 93 7.32 9.81 11.35
CA LEU A 93 7.32 10.85 10.34
C LEU A 93 5.87 11.19 9.97
N THR A 94 5.57 12.47 9.79
CA THR A 94 4.23 12.95 9.49
C THR A 94 4.17 13.56 8.11
N LEU A 95 3.28 13.01 7.27
CA LEU A 95 3.00 13.49 5.92
C LEU A 95 1.65 14.20 5.91
N ARG A 96 1.64 15.47 5.53
CA ARG A 96 0.42 16.23 5.27
C ARG A 96 -0.03 16.00 3.83
N THR A 97 -1.12 15.27 3.66
CA THR A 97 -1.77 15.07 2.35
C THR A 97 -3.01 15.96 2.22
N PRO A 98 -3.59 16.11 1.01
CA PRO A 98 -4.85 16.84 0.83
C PRO A 98 -6.05 16.25 1.58
N TYR A 99 -5.97 14.98 2.01
CA TYR A 99 -7.08 14.24 2.61
C TYR A 99 -6.87 13.90 4.08
N ALA A 100 -5.64 13.92 4.60
CA ALA A 100 -5.33 13.68 6.01
C ALA A 100 -3.90 14.10 6.38
N ALA A 101 -3.63 14.23 7.67
CA ALA A 101 -2.26 14.14 8.20
C ALA A 101 -1.99 12.68 8.59
N LEU A 102 -0.97 12.07 7.98
CA LEU A 102 -0.63 10.66 8.15
C LEU A 102 0.68 10.55 8.92
N THR A 103 0.65 9.91 10.09
CA THR A 103 1.86 9.61 10.87
C THR A 103 2.27 8.16 10.65
N PHE A 104 3.49 7.96 10.17
CA PHE A 104 4.08 6.66 9.93
C PHE A 104 5.16 6.38 10.96
N PRO A 105 5.17 5.19 11.59
CA PRO A 105 6.35 4.74 12.30
C PRO A 105 7.45 4.36 11.27
N ALA A 106 8.69 4.71 11.58
CA ALA A 106 9.82 4.59 10.65
C ALA A 106 10.10 3.14 10.23
N ASP A 107 9.81 2.17 11.10
CA ASP A 107 9.94 0.73 10.83
C ASP A 107 8.95 0.21 9.78
N ARG A 108 7.93 0.99 9.41
CA ARG A 108 6.95 0.65 8.36
C ARG A 108 7.17 1.40 7.06
N LEU A 109 8.23 2.17 6.97
CA LEU A 109 8.62 2.88 5.76
C LEU A 109 9.61 2.06 4.96
N ALA A 110 9.43 2.03 3.64
CA ALA A 110 10.39 1.47 2.69
C ALA A 110 11.32 2.57 2.16
N GLY A 111 10.74 3.74 1.89
CA GLY A 111 11.49 4.93 1.48
C GLY A 111 10.65 6.19 1.48
N ILE A 112 11.34 7.32 1.32
CA ILE A 112 10.75 8.63 1.06
C ILE A 112 11.55 9.25 -0.07
N GLU A 113 10.86 9.74 -1.09
CA GLU A 113 11.40 10.65 -2.08
C GLU A 113 10.94 12.05 -1.73
N LEU A 114 11.90 12.96 -1.55
CA LEU A 114 11.63 14.31 -1.11
C LEU A 114 11.60 15.22 -2.32
N GLY A 115 10.57 16.05 -2.37
CA GLY A 115 10.45 17.11 -3.36
C GLY A 115 11.61 18.08 -3.21
N GLY A 116 12.17 18.50 -4.33
CA GLY A 116 13.27 19.45 -4.34
C GLY A 116 12.92 20.81 -3.74
N PRO A 117 13.89 21.72 -3.64
CA PRO A 117 13.71 23.06 -3.06
C PRO A 117 12.66 23.93 -3.78
N ALA A 118 12.23 23.52 -4.98
CA ALA A 118 11.14 24.15 -5.73
C ALA A 118 9.73 23.91 -5.13
N GLY A 119 9.61 23.14 -4.04
CA GLY A 119 8.33 22.90 -3.37
C GLY A 119 7.51 21.79 -4.01
N GLU A 120 8.18 20.81 -4.62
CA GLU A 120 7.54 19.60 -5.14
C GLU A 120 6.96 18.74 -4.01
N LEU A 121 6.01 17.87 -4.35
CA LEU A 121 5.42 16.95 -3.36
C LEU A 121 6.43 15.87 -2.97
N ASP A 122 6.49 15.58 -1.68
CA ASP A 122 7.16 14.41 -1.14
C ASP A 122 6.31 13.16 -1.39
N VAL A 123 6.97 12.02 -1.61
CA VAL A 123 6.35 10.72 -1.82
C VAL A 123 6.86 9.73 -0.78
N VAL A 124 5.94 9.15 -0.02
CA VAL A 124 6.22 8.11 0.97
C VAL A 124 5.81 6.75 0.40
N LEU A 125 6.74 5.79 0.46
CA LEU A 125 6.51 4.39 0.13
C LEU A 125 6.64 3.55 1.40
N THR A 126 5.61 2.77 1.73
CA THR A 126 5.62 1.88 2.90
C THR A 126 6.08 0.46 2.54
N VAL A 127 6.42 -0.34 3.56
CA VAL A 127 6.86 -1.74 3.38
C VAL A 127 5.78 -2.65 2.76
N ASN A 128 4.50 -2.31 2.88
CA ASN A 128 3.39 -2.99 2.20
C ASN A 128 3.01 -2.35 0.86
N GLN A 129 3.94 -1.62 0.23
CA GLN A 129 3.79 -1.00 -1.09
C GLN A 129 2.74 0.12 -1.14
N ASN A 130 2.26 0.66 -0.02
CA ASN A 130 1.37 1.82 -0.10
C ASN A 130 2.18 3.06 -0.51
N ARG A 131 1.60 3.88 -1.37
CA ARG A 131 2.19 5.13 -1.86
C ARG A 131 1.31 6.31 -1.47
N PHE A 132 1.91 7.29 -0.80
CA PHE A 132 1.26 8.53 -0.40
C PHE A 132 2.06 9.73 -0.91
N SER A 133 1.38 10.77 -1.38
CA SER A 133 1.99 12.03 -1.80
C SER A 133 1.49 13.19 -0.94
N GLY A 134 2.38 14.11 -0.58
CA GLY A 134 2.07 15.21 0.31
C GLY A 134 3.29 16.04 0.67
N PHE A 135 3.21 16.77 1.78
CA PHE A 135 4.34 17.52 2.33
C PHE A 135 4.75 16.92 3.66
N LEU A 136 6.01 16.55 3.80
CA LEU A 136 6.56 16.05 5.04
C LEU A 136 6.67 17.20 6.05
N GLU A 137 6.07 17.03 7.22
CA GLU A 137 6.09 18.06 8.28
C GLU A 137 7.42 18.05 9.05
N ASP A 138 8.15 16.93 9.03
CA ASP A 138 9.45 16.79 9.67
C ASP A 138 10.53 17.62 8.95
N ALA A 139 11.12 18.57 9.67
CA ALA A 139 12.13 19.48 9.13
C ALA A 139 13.52 18.85 9.00
N TYR A 140 13.81 17.76 9.74
CA TYR A 140 15.15 17.17 9.82
C TYR A 140 15.13 15.65 9.91
N PHE A 141 16.13 15.04 9.30
CA PHE A 141 16.51 13.65 9.47
C PHE A 141 17.75 13.56 10.35
N VAL A 142 17.67 12.75 11.40
CA VAL A 142 18.76 12.56 12.34
C VAL A 142 19.44 11.23 12.08
N CYS A 143 20.61 11.27 11.46
CA CYS A 143 21.39 10.08 11.13
C CYS A 143 22.52 9.87 12.13
N GLN A 144 22.55 8.71 12.77
CA GLN A 144 23.70 8.28 13.57
C GLN A 144 24.67 7.46 12.72
N LEU A 145 25.84 8.03 12.46
CA LEU A 145 26.88 7.42 11.62
C LEU A 145 27.71 6.41 12.42
N ALA A 146 28.07 6.79 13.65
CA ALA A 146 28.80 5.97 14.61
C ALA A 146 28.33 6.27 16.05
N PRO A 147 28.70 5.45 17.05
CA PRO A 147 28.44 5.77 18.45
C PRO A 147 29.00 7.16 18.80
N GLY A 148 28.13 8.09 19.22
CA GLY A 148 28.49 9.48 19.51
C GLY A 148 28.60 10.43 18.30
N GLU A 149 28.57 9.92 17.06
CA GLU A 149 28.59 10.74 15.85
C GLU A 149 27.21 10.79 15.21
N GLN A 150 26.60 11.98 15.27
CA GLN A 150 25.28 12.25 14.72
C GLN A 150 25.36 13.38 13.71
N ARG A 151 24.70 13.20 12.57
CA ARG A 151 24.54 14.22 11.54
C ARG A 151 23.07 14.50 11.32
N THR A 152 22.71 15.77 11.41
CA THR A 152 21.35 16.24 11.12
C THR A 152 21.32 16.74 9.68
N VAL A 153 20.41 16.19 8.88
CA VAL A 153 20.18 16.58 7.49
C VAL A 153 18.85 17.31 7.44
N ARG A 154 18.81 18.48 6.81
CA ARG A 154 17.53 19.18 6.64
C ARG A 154 16.70 18.51 5.56
N ARG A 155 15.37 18.60 5.66
CA ARG A 155 14.46 18.03 4.67
C ARG A 155 14.77 18.56 3.27
N GLU A 156 15.01 19.85 3.13
CA GLU A 156 15.32 20.51 1.85
C GLU A 156 16.67 20.13 1.24
N ASP A 157 17.57 19.51 2.01
CA ASP A 157 18.87 19.04 1.54
C ASP A 157 18.84 17.57 1.11
N ALA A 158 17.83 16.82 1.56
CA ALA A 158 17.69 15.39 1.31
C ALA A 158 16.84 15.16 0.06
N SER A 159 17.31 14.30 -0.84
CA SER A 159 16.58 13.88 -2.03
C SER A 159 15.80 12.59 -1.81
N LYS A 160 16.41 11.61 -1.12
CA LYS A 160 15.80 10.31 -0.82
C LYS A 160 16.21 9.82 0.56
N VAL A 161 15.29 9.18 1.26
CA VAL A 161 15.57 8.42 2.48
C VAL A 161 15.14 6.98 2.24
N ILE A 162 16.08 6.04 2.29
CA ILE A 162 15.81 4.62 2.07
C ILE A 162 16.00 3.88 3.39
N PHE A 163 14.93 3.26 3.85
CA PHE A 163 14.93 2.51 5.10
C PHE A 163 15.46 1.11 4.86
N ARG A 164 16.25 0.61 5.81
CA ARG A 164 16.75 -0.75 5.75
C ARG A 164 15.58 -1.74 5.80
N ARG A 165 15.84 -2.95 5.31
CA ARG A 165 14.91 -4.06 5.43
C ARG A 165 14.98 -4.64 6.83
N HIS A 166 13.82 -5.00 7.35
CA HIS A 166 13.72 -5.79 8.56
C HIS A 166 13.07 -7.13 8.27
N ASP A 167 13.52 -8.16 8.97
CA ASP A 167 12.77 -9.39 9.07
C ASP A 167 11.42 -9.07 9.73
N ASN A 168 10.34 -9.65 9.20
CA ASN A 168 8.98 -9.50 9.73
C ASN A 168 8.38 -8.08 9.65
N GLU A 169 8.88 -7.19 8.79
CA GLU A 169 8.33 -5.83 8.61
C GLU A 169 6.87 -5.78 8.13
N LEU A 170 6.36 -6.90 7.59
CA LEU A 170 4.97 -7.05 7.14
C LEU A 170 4.01 -7.51 8.24
N ASP A 171 4.52 -7.88 9.41
CA ASP A 171 3.71 -8.47 10.47
C ASP A 171 2.75 -7.44 11.07
N GLY A 172 1.48 -7.85 11.21
CA GLY A 172 0.40 -7.00 11.73
C GLY A 172 -0.06 -5.90 10.77
N LEU A 173 0.43 -5.84 9.54
CA LEU A 173 -0.10 -4.91 8.54
C LEU A 173 -1.42 -5.43 7.95
N PRO A 174 -2.42 -4.55 7.77
CA PRO A 174 -3.68 -4.94 7.20
C PRO A 174 -3.47 -5.42 5.76
N ARG A 175 -3.87 -6.66 5.49
CA ARG A 175 -4.01 -7.20 4.15
C ARG A 175 -5.49 -7.07 3.80
N GLY A 176 -5.83 -5.93 3.19
CA GLY A 176 -7.21 -5.49 3.05
C GLY A 176 -7.56 -5.06 1.63
N GLN A 177 -8.56 -4.21 1.51
CA GLN A 177 -8.98 -3.65 0.24
C GLN A 177 -7.91 -2.70 -0.28
N PHE A 178 -7.75 -2.70 -1.60
CA PHE A 178 -6.90 -1.76 -2.30
C PHE A 178 -7.70 -0.50 -2.65
N ILE A 179 -7.17 0.66 -2.30
CA ILE A 179 -7.79 1.96 -2.53
C ILE A 179 -6.85 2.75 -3.43
N LEU A 180 -7.35 3.22 -4.56
CA LEU A 180 -6.66 4.13 -5.47
C LEU A 180 -7.38 5.49 -5.44
N LEU A 181 -6.62 6.55 -5.21
CA LEU A 181 -7.13 7.92 -5.17
C LEU A 181 -6.90 8.63 -6.51
N ARG A 182 -7.65 9.70 -6.75
CA ARG A 182 -7.57 10.49 -8.00
C ARG A 182 -6.19 11.13 -8.24
N ASN A 183 -5.44 11.41 -7.18
CA ASN A 183 -4.07 11.94 -7.27
C ASN A 183 -3.02 10.86 -7.56
N GLY A 184 -3.41 9.60 -7.74
CA GLY A 184 -2.52 8.48 -8.00
C GLY A 184 -1.93 7.83 -6.73
N ASP A 185 -2.27 8.32 -5.54
CA ASP A 185 -1.94 7.63 -4.30
C ASP A 185 -2.72 6.33 -4.18
N PHE A 186 -2.10 5.32 -3.60
CA PHE A 186 -2.75 4.04 -3.40
C PHE A 186 -2.31 3.39 -2.10
N PHE A 187 -3.26 2.73 -1.43
CA PHE A 187 -2.98 2.07 -0.17
C PHE A 187 -3.95 0.93 0.11
N THR A 188 -3.50 0.02 0.97
CA THR A 188 -4.29 -1.07 1.51
C THR A 188 -4.86 -0.71 2.87
N GLY A 189 -6.12 -1.06 3.11
CA GLY A 189 -6.78 -0.80 4.39
C GLY A 189 -8.17 -1.41 4.49
N ASN A 190 -8.77 -1.24 5.67
CA ASN A 190 -10.17 -1.58 5.91
C ASN A 190 -10.99 -0.29 5.85
N VAL A 191 -11.94 -0.21 4.92
CA VAL A 191 -12.89 0.89 4.86
C VAL A 191 -13.96 0.67 5.94
N LEU A 192 -13.94 1.50 6.98
CA LEU A 192 -14.92 1.43 8.06
C LEU A 192 -16.12 2.36 7.77
N GLY A 193 -17.19 1.82 7.18
CA GLY A 193 -18.54 2.42 7.17
C GLY A 193 -19.07 2.96 5.83
N GLY A 194 -20.39 2.78 5.63
CA GLY A 194 -21.28 3.48 4.67
C GLY A 194 -21.17 3.10 3.19
N PRO A 195 -22.24 3.28 2.37
CA PRO A 195 -22.17 3.04 0.93
C PRO A 195 -21.23 4.06 0.28
N PHE A 196 -20.04 3.62 -0.13
CA PHE A 196 -19.16 4.40 -0.99
C PHE A 196 -19.48 4.09 -2.46
N ARG A 197 -19.54 5.12 -3.30
CA ARG A 197 -19.77 4.95 -4.74
C ARG A 197 -18.44 4.74 -5.43
N LEU A 198 -18.19 3.52 -5.89
CA LEU A 198 -17.14 3.26 -6.88
C LEU A 198 -17.56 3.94 -8.18
N ILE A 199 -16.71 4.84 -8.68
CA ILE A 199 -16.84 5.38 -10.03
C ILE A 199 -15.96 4.49 -10.89
N THR A 200 -16.58 3.51 -11.54
CA THR A 200 -15.99 2.68 -12.61
C THR A 200 -16.10 3.39 -13.94
#